data_AF-A0A6C0CUB7-F1
#
_entry.id   AF-A0A6C0CUB7-F1
#
_cell.length_a   1.000
_cell.length_b   1.000
_cell.length_c   1.000
_cell.angle_alpha   90.00
_cell.angle_beta   90.00
_cell.angle_gamma   90.00
#
_symmetry.space_group_name_H-M   'P 1'
#
loop_
_entity.id
_entity.type
_entity.pdbx_description
1 polymer ?
#
loop_
_entity_poly.entity_id
_entity_poly.type
_entity_poly.pdbx_seq_one_letter_code
_entity_poly.pdbx_strand_id
1 'polypeptide(L)'
;MSVKAQKQSFILIGVLAFIIVLLMFTLILTQQKRTPRDMGDMPIKQHSPQVVVIDASKEERLPIYPKNLPQYSSPNRPLDYQQIGILTSNETDKEPIVLPLYGRKLYNRSDRWQYYTATDKNNMMRIPLSFGNRPCEDDVGCNEISNGDTLTINIYSGRTFTATVYRTDTPHYFADVY
;
A
#
# COMPACT_ATOMS: atom_id res chain seq x y z
N MET A 1 -2.10 21.41 -62.82
CA MET A 1 -0.99 20.47 -62.49
C MET A 1 -0.66 20.38 -60.99
N SER A 2 -1.38 21.07 -60.10
CA SER A 2 -0.98 21.28 -58.68
C SER A 2 -1.44 20.20 -57.69
N VAL A 3 -2.59 19.54 -57.92
CA VAL A 3 -3.21 18.63 -56.94
C VAL A 3 -2.47 17.27 -56.83
N LYS A 4 -1.84 16.79 -57.91
CA LYS A 4 -1.09 15.53 -57.89
C LYS A 4 0.20 15.64 -57.08
N ALA A 5 0.90 16.77 -57.15
CA ALA A 5 2.11 17.03 -56.38
C ALA A 5 1.81 17.12 -54.88
N GLN A 6 0.71 17.79 -54.50
CA GLN A 6 0.31 17.94 -53.11
C GLN A 6 -0.09 16.59 -52.46
N LYS A 7 -0.78 15.71 -53.20
CA LYS A 7 -1.08 14.34 -52.74
C LYS A 7 0.18 13.48 -52.56
N GLN A 8 1.16 13.60 -53.45
CA GLN A 8 2.44 12.89 -53.33
C GLN A 8 3.21 13.32 -52.08
N SER A 9 3.22 14.61 -51.75
CA SER A 9 3.88 15.12 -50.54
C SER A 9 3.22 14.60 -49.25
N PHE A 10 1.89 14.51 -49.19
CA PHE A 10 1.21 13.94 -48.01
C PHE A 10 1.51 12.44 -47.81
N ILE A 11 1.63 11.68 -48.90
CA ILE A 11 2.01 10.27 -48.84
C ILE A 11 3.45 10.14 -48.31
N LEU A 12 4.38 10.98 -48.79
CA LEU A 12 5.77 10.99 -48.32
C LEU A 12 5.88 11.34 -46.82
N ILE A 13 5.13 12.34 -46.34
CA ILE A 13 5.12 12.72 -44.92
C ILE A 13 4.53 11.59 -44.06
N GLY A 14 3.47 10.93 -44.53
CA GLY A 14 2.86 9.79 -43.84
C GLY A 14 3.81 8.61 -43.69
N VAL A 15 4.56 8.28 -44.77
CA VAL A 15 5.57 7.22 -44.74
C VAL A 15 6.73 7.58 -43.81
N LEU A 16 7.19 8.84 -43.84
CA LEU A 16 8.26 9.32 -42.94
C LEU A 16 7.84 9.23 -41.46
N ALA A 17 6.61 9.65 -41.13
CA ALA A 17 6.07 9.57 -39.77
C ALA A 17 5.97 8.11 -39.28
N PHE A 18 5.56 7.18 -40.15
CA PHE A 18 5.47 5.77 -39.81
C PHE A 18 6.85 5.15 -39.52
N ILE A 19 7.88 5.52 -40.29
CA ILE A 19 9.26 5.08 -40.07
C ILE A 19 9.79 5.61 -38.72
N ILE A 20 9.49 6.87 -38.37
CA ILE A 20 9.89 7.46 -37.09
C ILE A 20 9.21 6.74 -35.91
N VAL A 21 7.93 6.40 -36.03
CA VAL A 21 7.20 5.64 -35.00
C VAL A 21 7.78 4.23 -34.83
N LEU A 22 8.12 3.54 -35.93
CA LEU A 22 8.78 2.24 -35.88
C LEU A 22 10.16 2.33 -35.22
N LEU A 23 10.97 3.35 -35.54
CA LEU A 23 12.26 3.57 -34.90
C LEU A 23 12.11 3.84 -33.40
N MET A 24 11.18 4.72 -33.00
CA MET A 24 10.87 4.99 -31.60
C MET A 24 10.41 3.73 -30.86
N PHE A 25 9.56 2.91 -31.48
CA PHE A 25 9.10 1.65 -30.90
C PHE A 25 10.26 0.64 -30.73
N THR A 26 11.12 0.48 -31.73
CA THR A 26 12.32 -0.37 -31.60
C THR A 26 13.26 0.14 -30.51
N LEU A 27 13.41 1.46 -30.36
CA LEU A 27 14.23 2.07 -29.33
C LEU A 27 13.65 1.81 -27.93
N ILE A 28 12.33 1.94 -27.75
CA ILE A 28 11.64 1.59 -26.50
C ILE A 28 11.82 0.09 -26.15
N LEU A 29 11.71 -0.81 -27.14
CA LEU A 29 11.95 -2.25 -26.94
C LEU A 29 13.42 -2.56 -26.57
N THR A 30 14.39 -1.78 -27.06
CA THR A 30 15.80 -1.93 -26.65
C THR A 30 16.08 -1.40 -25.24
N GLN A 31 15.38 -0.36 -24.78
CA GLN A 31 15.52 0.18 -23.42
C GLN A 31 14.97 -0.79 -22.35
N GLN A 32 14.02 -1.65 -22.70
CA GLN A 32 13.41 -2.59 -21.76
C GLN A 32 14.35 -3.75 -21.34
N LYS A 33 15.48 -3.97 -22.04
CA LYS A 33 16.44 -5.05 -21.73
C LYS A 33 17.52 -4.69 -20.70
N ARG A 34 17.44 -3.55 -20.00
CA ARG A 34 18.43 -3.14 -18.99
C ARG A 34 17.83 -2.84 -17.63
N THR A 35 17.21 -3.84 -17.03
CA THR A 35 17.27 -4.04 -15.57
C THR A 35 17.54 -5.51 -15.33
N PRO A 36 18.80 -5.94 -15.26
CA PRO A 36 19.09 -7.16 -14.52
C PRO A 36 18.59 -6.89 -13.10
N ARG A 37 17.54 -7.62 -12.67
CA ARG A 37 17.40 -7.89 -11.25
C ARG A 37 18.68 -8.60 -10.88
N ASP A 38 19.52 -7.93 -10.10
CA ASP A 38 20.67 -8.53 -9.44
C ASP A 38 20.11 -9.61 -8.51
N MET A 39 19.91 -10.79 -9.08
CA MET A 39 19.52 -11.99 -8.38
C MET A 39 20.84 -12.53 -7.85
N GLY A 40 21.29 -11.95 -6.73
CA GLY A 40 22.45 -12.45 -6.03
C GLY A 40 22.29 -13.95 -5.82
N ASP A 41 23.26 -14.71 -6.30
CA ASP A 41 23.34 -16.16 -6.12
C ASP A 41 23.20 -16.46 -4.62
N MET A 42 22.08 -17.06 -4.24
CA MET A 42 22.00 -17.71 -2.93
C MET A 42 22.80 -19.01 -3.05
N PRO A 43 23.88 -19.20 -2.27
CA PRO A 43 24.63 -20.44 -2.32
C PRO A 43 23.70 -21.58 -1.89
N ILE A 44 23.52 -22.55 -2.79
CA ILE A 44 22.89 -23.83 -2.49
C ILE A 44 23.72 -24.45 -1.36
N LYS A 45 23.20 -24.40 -0.13
CA LYS A 45 23.76 -25.19 0.98
C LYS A 45 23.51 -26.64 0.66
N GLN A 46 24.52 -27.27 0.05
CA GLN A 46 24.60 -28.70 -0.14
C GLN A 46 24.52 -29.34 1.24
N HIS A 47 23.36 -29.89 1.57
CA HIS A 47 23.13 -30.62 2.82
C HIS A 47 23.79 -32.00 2.67
N SER A 48 25.12 -32.02 2.65
CA SER A 48 25.88 -33.22 3.00
C SER A 48 25.66 -33.46 4.49
N PRO A 49 25.34 -34.69 4.93
CA PRO A 49 25.25 -35.00 6.34
C PRO A 49 26.63 -34.70 6.96
N GLN A 50 26.70 -33.63 7.74
CA GLN A 50 27.90 -33.29 8.49
C GLN A 50 28.02 -34.37 9.57
N VAL A 51 28.97 -35.29 9.39
CA VAL A 51 29.36 -36.19 10.49
C VAL A 51 29.94 -35.28 11.57
N VAL A 52 29.17 -35.08 12.64
CA VAL A 52 29.59 -34.27 13.80
C VAL A 52 30.70 -35.04 14.50
N VAL A 53 31.94 -34.70 14.18
CA VAL A 53 33.07 -35.06 15.04
C VAL A 53 32.97 -34.14 16.25
N ILE A 54 32.51 -34.69 17.38
CA ILE A 54 32.39 -33.95 18.64
C ILE A 54 33.81 -33.67 19.13
N ASP A 55 34.35 -32.51 18.76
CA ASP A 55 35.54 -31.95 19.41
C ASP A 55 35.11 -31.38 20.77
N ALA A 56 35.45 -32.10 21.83
CA ALA A 56 35.10 -31.78 23.21
C ALA A 56 35.70 -30.45 23.73
N SER A 57 36.48 -29.74 22.90
CA SER A 57 37.11 -28.47 23.25
C SER A 57 36.32 -27.21 22.84
N LYS A 58 35.26 -27.35 22.02
CA LYS A 58 34.46 -26.20 21.58
C LYS A 58 33.14 -26.18 22.34
N GLU A 59 33.01 -25.28 23.30
CA GLU A 59 31.75 -25.00 23.99
C GLU A 59 30.75 -24.38 23.00
N GLU A 60 30.05 -25.24 22.26
CA GLU A 60 29.00 -24.86 21.32
C GLU A 60 27.78 -24.44 22.12
N ARG A 61 27.78 -23.18 22.58
CA ARG A 61 26.61 -22.58 23.20
C ARG A 61 25.48 -22.60 22.17
N LEU A 62 24.41 -23.32 22.51
CA LEU A 62 23.19 -23.38 21.71
C LEU A 62 22.81 -21.96 21.26
N PRO A 63 22.43 -21.76 19.98
CA PRO A 63 22.06 -20.44 19.50
C PRO A 63 20.86 -19.93 20.31
N ILE A 64 21.09 -18.83 21.04
CA ILE A 64 20.06 -18.17 21.85
C ILE A 64 19.17 -17.38 20.88
N TYR A 65 18.08 -18.00 20.44
CA TYR A 65 17.02 -17.32 19.73
C TYR A 65 15.96 -16.82 20.72
N PRO A 66 15.34 -15.66 20.48
CA PRO A 66 15.61 -14.68 19.41
C PRO A 66 16.70 -13.66 19.79
N LYS A 67 17.53 -13.26 18.81
CA LYS A 67 18.62 -12.28 18.98
C LYS A 67 18.13 -10.88 19.37
N ASN A 68 16.92 -10.52 18.92
CA ASN A 68 16.24 -9.28 19.29
C ASN A 68 14.85 -9.63 19.82
N LEU A 69 14.47 -9.01 20.92
CA LEU A 69 13.10 -9.10 21.43
C LEU A 69 12.14 -8.38 20.46
N PRO A 70 10.91 -8.89 20.25
CA PRO A 70 9.90 -8.16 19.53
C PRO A 70 9.66 -6.80 20.20
N GLN A 71 9.64 -5.73 19.40
CA GLN A 71 9.40 -4.39 19.90
C GLN A 71 7.89 -4.16 19.99
N TYR A 72 7.36 -4.14 21.21
CA TYR A 72 5.95 -3.83 21.46
C TYR A 72 5.74 -2.31 21.52
N SER A 73 4.59 -1.86 21.01
CA SER A 73 4.16 -0.47 21.20
C SER A 73 4.01 -0.19 22.69
N SER A 74 4.65 0.90 23.16
CA SER A 74 4.51 1.33 24.55
C SER A 74 3.03 1.59 24.87
N PRO A 75 2.50 1.12 26.02
CA PRO A 75 1.08 1.25 26.35
C PRO A 75 0.60 2.71 26.38
N ASN A 76 1.51 3.65 26.59
CA ASN A 76 1.23 5.09 26.68
C ASN A 76 1.56 5.86 25.40
N ARG A 77 1.89 5.19 24.28
CA ARG A 77 2.03 5.83 22.98
C ARG A 77 0.86 5.49 22.06
N PRO A 78 0.38 6.45 21.25
CA PRO A 78 -0.53 6.16 20.17
C PRO A 78 0.09 5.15 19.21
N LEU A 79 -0.76 4.28 18.65
CA LEU A 79 -0.35 3.38 17.59
C LEU A 79 -0.11 4.15 16.30
N ASP A 80 0.61 3.55 15.37
CA ASP A 80 0.72 4.10 14.02
C ASP A 80 -0.62 3.95 13.28
N TYR A 81 -0.88 4.88 12.36
CA TYR A 81 -2.05 4.77 11.49
C TYR A 81 -1.88 3.61 10.53
N GLN A 82 -2.95 2.83 10.39
CA GLN A 82 -3.02 1.71 9.47
C GLN A 82 -4.28 1.85 8.62
N GLN A 83 -4.23 1.35 7.40
CA GLN A 83 -5.43 1.25 6.59
C GLN A 83 -6.30 0.12 7.17
N ILE A 84 -7.50 0.47 7.61
CA ILE A 84 -8.44 -0.48 8.23
C ILE A 84 -9.65 -0.76 7.33
N GLY A 85 -9.79 -0.04 6.22
CA GLY A 85 -10.93 -0.21 5.34
C GLY A 85 -10.97 0.77 4.18
N ILE A 86 -12.17 0.92 3.63
CA ILE A 86 -12.52 1.91 2.60
C ILE A 86 -13.83 2.62 2.96
N LEU A 87 -14.02 3.80 2.37
CA LEU A 87 -15.22 4.62 2.44
C LEU A 87 -15.82 4.71 1.04
N THR A 88 -17.10 4.42 0.90
CA THR A 88 -17.82 4.51 -0.37
C THR A 88 -18.92 5.56 -0.27
N SER A 89 -19.01 6.46 -1.25
CA SER A 89 -20.07 7.48 -1.27
C SER A 89 -21.46 6.83 -1.48
N ASN A 90 -22.46 7.30 -0.75
CA ASN A 90 -23.80 6.72 -0.76
C ASN A 90 -24.75 7.34 -1.81
N GLU A 91 -24.37 8.43 -2.48
CA GLU A 91 -25.24 9.08 -3.46
C GLU A 91 -25.21 8.37 -4.82
N THR A 92 -26.38 7.92 -5.29
CA THR A 92 -26.53 7.28 -6.61
C THR A 92 -26.49 8.26 -7.77
N ASP A 93 -26.84 9.53 -7.54
CA ASP A 93 -26.97 10.56 -8.59
C ASP A 93 -25.64 11.24 -8.96
N LYS A 94 -24.55 10.89 -8.27
CA LYS A 94 -23.22 11.50 -8.45
C LYS A 94 -22.21 10.42 -8.79
N GLU A 95 -21.07 10.83 -9.34
CA GLU A 95 -19.94 9.93 -9.55
C GLU A 95 -19.53 9.26 -8.22
N PRO A 96 -19.38 7.91 -8.21
CA PRO A 96 -19.02 7.16 -7.02
C PRO A 96 -17.59 7.48 -6.60
N ILE A 97 -17.41 7.78 -5.32
CA ILE A 97 -16.10 8.06 -4.72
C ILE A 97 -15.77 6.93 -3.75
N VAL A 98 -14.57 6.37 -3.90
CA VAL A 98 -14.01 5.37 -2.98
C VAL A 98 -12.73 5.92 -2.40
N LEU A 99 -12.66 6.01 -1.07
CA LEU A 99 -11.50 6.56 -0.36
C LEU A 99 -10.96 5.53 0.66
N PRO A 100 -9.66 5.51 0.94
CA PRO A 100 -9.11 4.64 1.98
C PRO A 100 -9.45 5.16 3.39
N LEU A 101 -9.87 4.26 4.28
CA LEU A 101 -10.06 4.57 5.71
C LEU A 101 -8.80 4.19 6.49
N TYR A 102 -8.15 5.19 7.09
CA TYR A 102 -7.03 4.99 7.99
C TYR A 102 -7.46 5.20 9.43
N GLY A 103 -7.03 4.31 10.32
CA GLY A 103 -7.34 4.35 11.75
C GLY A 103 -6.13 4.05 12.60
N ARG A 104 -6.11 4.62 13.81
CA ARG A 104 -5.22 4.20 14.90
C ARG A 104 -5.95 4.25 16.22
N LYS A 105 -5.56 3.38 17.15
CA LYS A 105 -5.97 3.47 18.54
C LYS A 105 -5.20 4.60 19.23
N LEU A 106 -5.89 5.41 20.03
CA LEU A 106 -5.28 6.55 20.72
C LEU A 106 -4.26 6.08 21.78
N TYR A 107 -4.59 5.01 22.50
CA TYR A 107 -3.70 4.29 23.42
C TYR A 107 -4.06 2.81 23.42
N ASN A 108 -3.13 1.90 23.75
CA ASN A 108 -3.38 0.45 23.71
C ASN A 108 -4.63 0.00 24.50
N ARG A 109 -4.94 0.69 25.61
CA ARG A 109 -6.10 0.42 26.47
C ARG A 109 -7.30 1.36 26.27
N SER A 110 -7.27 2.25 25.28
CA SER A 110 -8.34 3.24 25.07
C SER A 110 -9.40 2.74 24.09
N ASP A 111 -10.68 2.94 24.39
CA ASP A 111 -11.77 2.66 23.45
C ASP A 111 -11.97 3.80 22.43
N ARG A 112 -10.95 4.64 22.26
CA ARG A 112 -10.96 5.78 21.34
C ARG A 112 -9.96 5.59 20.22
N TRP A 113 -10.39 6.00 19.05
CA TRP A 113 -9.67 5.86 17.80
C TRP A 113 -9.58 7.21 17.08
N GLN A 114 -8.45 7.43 16.42
CA GLN A 114 -8.31 8.55 15.49
C GLN A 114 -8.40 8.03 14.07
N TYR A 115 -9.08 8.79 13.22
CA TYR A 115 -9.32 8.41 11.83
C TYR A 115 -9.01 9.56 10.89
N TYR A 116 -8.53 9.19 9.71
CA TYR A 116 -8.47 10.10 8.57
C TYR A 116 -8.71 9.31 7.28
N THR A 117 -9.00 10.03 6.20
CA THR A 117 -9.07 9.48 4.86
C THR A 117 -8.08 10.20 3.95
N ALA A 118 -7.76 9.62 2.80
CA ALA A 118 -6.93 10.29 1.79
C ALA A 118 -7.75 10.61 0.53
N THR A 119 -7.32 11.62 -0.24
CA THR A 119 -7.86 11.91 -1.57
C THR A 119 -7.58 10.79 -2.57
N ASP A 120 -8.45 10.64 -3.56
CA ASP A 120 -8.34 9.69 -4.68
C ASP A 120 -7.36 10.12 -5.79
N LYS A 121 -6.82 11.35 -5.74
CA LYS A 121 -5.93 11.91 -6.76
C LYS A 121 -4.48 11.48 -6.60
N ASN A 122 -3.67 11.70 -7.64
CA ASN A 122 -2.26 11.32 -7.77
C ASN A 122 -1.35 11.81 -6.61
N ASN A 123 -1.77 12.83 -5.85
CA ASN A 123 -1.13 13.27 -4.61
C ASN A 123 -2.07 12.98 -3.44
N MET A 124 -1.78 11.94 -2.66
CA MET A 124 -2.56 11.58 -1.49
C MET A 124 -2.43 12.65 -0.39
N MET A 125 -3.51 13.40 -0.16
CA MET A 125 -3.60 14.35 0.94
C MET A 125 -4.49 13.78 2.03
N ARG A 126 -4.04 13.89 3.29
CA ARG A 126 -4.81 13.52 4.48
C ARG A 126 -5.98 14.48 4.67
N ILE A 127 -7.17 13.91 4.92
CA ILE A 127 -8.42 14.63 5.10
C ILE A 127 -9.08 14.20 6.42
N PRO A 128 -9.48 15.16 7.28
CA PRO A 128 -10.26 14.87 8.48
C PRO A 128 -11.66 14.35 8.12
N LEU A 129 -12.16 13.44 8.94
CA LEU A 129 -13.53 12.94 8.87
C LEU A 129 -14.19 13.03 10.24
N SER A 130 -15.52 12.96 10.23
CA SER A 130 -16.35 13.01 11.43
C SER A 130 -17.24 11.77 11.54
N PHE A 131 -17.40 11.28 12.77
CA PHE A 131 -18.28 10.17 13.11
C PHE A 131 -19.19 10.57 14.29
N GLY A 132 -20.50 10.38 14.15
CA GLY A 132 -21.46 10.69 15.22
C GLY A 132 -21.39 12.15 15.71
N ASN A 133 -21.26 13.10 14.78
CA ASN A 133 -21.10 14.55 15.04
C ASN A 133 -19.81 14.96 15.77
N ARG A 134 -18.78 14.11 15.78
CA ARG A 134 -17.47 14.43 16.36
C ARG A 134 -16.37 14.33 15.30
N PRO A 135 -15.43 15.29 15.26
CA PRO A 135 -14.23 15.16 14.45
C PRO A 135 -13.34 14.04 15.01
N CYS A 136 -12.84 13.17 14.13
CA CYS A 136 -12.06 12.00 14.55
C CYS A 136 -10.54 12.22 14.51
N GLU A 137 -10.07 13.40 14.12
CA GLU A 137 -8.64 13.73 14.08
C GLU A 137 -8.12 14.32 15.40
N ASP A 138 -9.01 14.81 16.25
CA ASP A 138 -8.69 15.46 17.52
C ASP A 138 -8.08 14.49 18.55
N ASP A 139 -7.48 15.02 19.61
CA ASP A 139 -6.84 14.25 20.69
C ASP A 139 -7.80 13.33 21.46
N VAL A 140 -9.11 13.58 21.40
CA VAL A 140 -10.14 12.72 22.00
C VAL A 140 -10.48 11.53 21.10
N GLY A 141 -10.41 11.71 19.79
CA GLY A 141 -10.84 10.74 18.79
C GLY A 141 -12.35 10.44 18.82
N CYS A 142 -12.70 9.36 18.13
CA CYS A 142 -14.03 8.82 17.95
C CYS A 142 -14.17 7.42 18.55
N ASN A 143 -15.40 6.91 18.59
CA ASN A 143 -15.65 5.49 18.83
C ASN A 143 -15.09 4.65 17.67
N GLU A 144 -14.94 3.34 17.91
CA GLU A 144 -14.55 2.40 16.86
C GLU A 144 -15.57 2.41 15.70
N ILE A 145 -15.06 2.53 14.47
CA ILE A 145 -15.88 2.48 13.25
C ILE A 145 -16.10 1.01 12.90
N SER A 146 -17.36 0.62 12.78
CA SER A 146 -17.78 -0.71 12.38
C SER A 146 -18.13 -0.76 10.89
N ASN A 147 -18.18 -1.97 10.36
CA ASN A 147 -18.61 -2.18 8.98
C ASN A 147 -20.08 -1.75 8.79
N GLY A 148 -20.34 -0.93 7.77
CA GLY A 148 -21.67 -0.36 7.50
C GLY A 148 -21.92 1.01 8.14
N ASP A 149 -21.02 1.50 8.99
CA ASP A 149 -21.18 2.82 9.61
C ASP A 149 -21.15 3.94 8.59
N THR A 150 -21.95 4.97 8.84
CA THR A 150 -22.04 6.16 7.97
C THR A 150 -21.24 7.31 8.56
N LEU A 151 -20.40 7.92 7.73
CA LEU A 151 -19.43 8.96 8.09
C LEU A 151 -19.61 10.19 7.21
N THR A 152 -19.17 11.34 7.72
CA THR A 152 -19.16 12.60 6.97
C THR A 152 -17.73 13.11 6.83
N ILE A 153 -17.41 13.64 5.64
CA ILE A 153 -16.08 14.14 5.32
C ILE A 153 -16.21 15.62 4.99
N ASN A 154 -15.47 16.46 5.69
CA ASN A 154 -15.68 17.92 5.68
C ASN A 154 -15.56 18.54 4.29
N ILE A 155 -14.66 18.03 3.44
CA ILE A 155 -14.44 18.53 2.07
C ILE A 155 -15.55 18.13 1.09
N TYR A 156 -16.28 17.04 1.37
CA TYR A 156 -17.37 16.54 0.54
C TYR A 156 -18.73 16.93 1.14
N SER A 157 -18.98 18.24 1.22
CA SER A 157 -20.20 18.79 1.82
C SER A 157 -21.48 18.20 1.21
N GLY A 158 -22.39 17.73 2.05
CA GLY A 158 -23.65 17.13 1.62
C GLY A 158 -23.50 15.73 1.00
N ARG A 159 -22.34 15.09 1.18
CA ARG A 159 -22.15 13.66 0.88
C ARG A 159 -21.99 12.86 2.17
N THR A 160 -22.47 11.62 2.12
CA THR A 160 -22.29 10.62 3.18
C THR A 160 -21.55 9.41 2.64
N PHE A 161 -20.73 8.80 3.49
CA PHE A 161 -19.89 7.68 3.11
C PHE A 161 -20.15 6.51 4.03
N THR A 162 -20.29 5.31 3.47
CA THR A 162 -20.38 4.07 4.24
C THR A 162 -19.01 3.42 4.36
N ALA A 163 -18.63 3.08 5.58
CA ALA A 163 -17.39 2.38 5.90
C ALA A 163 -17.50 0.89 5.59
N THR A 164 -16.52 0.38 4.86
CA THR A 164 -16.26 -1.06 4.73
C THR A 164 -14.97 -1.39 5.45
N VAL A 165 -15.08 -2.02 6.62
CA VAL A 165 -13.93 -2.33 7.47
C VAL A 165 -13.37 -3.71 7.12
N TYR A 166 -12.07 -3.80 6.95
CA TYR A 166 -11.39 -5.06 6.68
C TYR A 166 -11.45 -5.97 7.91
N ARG A 167 -11.64 -7.28 7.67
CA ARG A 167 -11.55 -8.27 8.74
C ARG A 167 -10.09 -8.43 9.13
N THR A 168 -9.75 -8.09 10.36
CA THR A 168 -8.42 -8.41 10.90
C THR A 168 -8.37 -9.91 11.15
N ASP A 169 -7.39 -10.59 10.56
CA ASP A 169 -7.12 -11.98 10.89
C ASP A 169 -6.75 -12.07 12.38
N THR A 170 -7.22 -13.12 13.05
CA THR A 170 -6.91 -13.37 14.45
C THR A 170 -5.40 -13.36 14.67
N PRO A 171 -4.92 -12.80 15.80
CA PRO A 171 -3.49 -12.72 16.07
C PRO A 171 -2.86 -14.11 16.01
N HIS A 172 -1.99 -14.33 15.02
CA HIS A 172 -1.23 -15.56 14.88
C HIS A 172 -0.04 -15.53 15.83
N TYR A 173 0.09 -16.56 16.66
CA TYR A 173 1.21 -16.68 17.59
C TYR A 173 2.48 -17.05 16.80
N PHE A 174 3.53 -16.27 16.99
CA PHE A 174 4.81 -16.38 16.27
C PHE A 174 5.61 -17.65 16.60
N ALA A 175 5.12 -18.52 17.49
CA ALA A 175 5.79 -19.78 17.81
C ALA A 175 5.61 -20.86 16.74
N ASP A 176 4.64 -20.74 15.83
CA ASP A 176 4.41 -21.75 14.79
C ASP A 176 5.47 -21.70 13.65
N VAL A 177 6.41 -20.73 13.71
CA VAL A 177 7.40 -20.46 12.65
C VAL A 177 8.81 -20.97 13.02
N TYR A 178 8.99 -21.63 14.16
CA TYR A 178 10.30 -22.17 14.60
C TYR A 178 10.25 -23.65 14.96
#